data_AF-A0A2P6QQ74-F1
#
_entry.id   AF-A0A2P6QQ74-F1
#
_cell.length_a   1.000
_cell.length_b   1.000
_cell.length_c   1.000
_cell.angle_alpha   90.00
_cell.angle_beta   90.00
_cell.angle_gamma   90.00
#
_symmetry.space_group_name_H-M   'P 1'
#
loop_
_entity.id
_entity.type
_entity.pdbx_description
1 polymer ?
#
loop_
_entity_poly.entity_id
_entity_poly.type
_entity_poly.pdbx_seq_one_letter_code
_entity_poly.pdbx_strand_id
1 'polypeptide(L)'
;MIRRAVRVNSQIQCHQRFAKAFTGYCQLVDNARLYCTNAMAGPPKLIGWKDGDNNLLEDPKEFKCLTDLSNLNSKADSIYELYTHNPGLILEPGSVWKEAVLSPARPSIQRKLKACIQRIEISSITADELS
;
A
#
# COMPACT_ATOMS: atom_id res chain seq x y z
N MET A 1 15.76 22.39 3.64
CA MET A 1 15.19 21.28 4.45
C MET A 1 15.25 20.00 3.62
N ILE A 2 16.19 19.10 3.89
CA ILE A 2 16.25 17.80 3.19
C ILE A 2 15.15 16.94 3.81
N ARG A 3 14.03 16.79 3.10
CA ARG A 3 12.93 15.92 3.54
C ARG A 3 13.49 14.50 3.65
N ARG A 4 13.44 13.89 4.85
CA ARG A 4 13.82 12.48 5.04
C ARG A 4 12.96 11.64 4.09
N ALA A 5 13.59 11.08 3.05
CA ALA A 5 12.91 10.11 2.21
C ALA A 5 12.52 8.91 3.07
N VAL A 6 11.29 8.41 2.87
CA VAL A 6 10.85 7.16 3.49
C VAL A 6 11.79 6.04 3.02
N ARG A 7 12.40 5.33 3.96
CA ARG A 7 13.30 4.21 3.65
C ARG A 7 12.47 3.01 3.18
N VAL A 8 12.21 2.95 1.87
CA VAL A 8 11.34 1.95 1.23
C VAL A 8 11.74 0.52 1.61
N ASN A 9 13.03 0.18 1.54
CA ASN A 9 13.49 -1.17 1.87
C ASN A 9 13.14 -1.57 3.33
N SER A 10 13.40 -0.69 4.31
CA SER A 10 13.06 -0.98 5.71
C SER A 10 11.56 -1.15 5.94
N GLN A 11 10.73 -0.41 5.19
CA GLN A 11 9.27 -0.56 5.22
C GLN A 11 8.87 -1.93 4.67
N ILE A 12 9.37 -2.31 3.48
CA ILE A 12 9.10 -3.61 2.86
C ILE A 12 9.50 -4.75 3.82
N GLN A 13 10.69 -4.68 4.43
CA GLN A 13 11.14 -5.69 5.40
C GLN A 13 10.24 -5.76 6.64
N CYS A 14 9.83 -4.62 7.19
CA CYS A 14 8.96 -4.57 8.36
C CYS A 14 7.60 -5.23 8.07
N HIS A 15 6.96 -4.82 6.97
CA HIS A 15 5.67 -5.37 6.54
C HIS A 15 5.76 -6.84 6.17
N GLN A 16 6.83 -7.26 5.49
CA GLN A 16 7.06 -8.68 5.17
C GLN A 16 7.19 -9.53 6.43
N ARG A 17 7.95 -9.07 7.43
CA ARG A 17 8.10 -9.79 8.71
C ARG A 17 6.78 -9.87 9.46
N PHE A 18 6.02 -8.79 9.52
CA PHE A 18 4.68 -8.78 10.09
C PHE A 18 3.81 -9.85 9.43
N ALA A 19 3.73 -9.85 8.10
CA ALA A 19 2.91 -10.79 7.36
C ALA A 19 3.31 -12.25 7.60
N LYS A 20 4.62 -12.55 7.64
CA LYS A 20 5.13 -13.90 7.95
C LYS A 20 4.81 -14.35 9.37
N ALA A 21 4.79 -13.43 10.33
CA ALA A 21 4.60 -13.75 11.74
C ALA A 21 3.13 -13.79 12.17
N PHE A 22 2.22 -13.13 11.43
CA PHE A 22 0.84 -12.89 11.87
C PHE A 22 0.09 -14.17 12.25
N THR A 23 0.12 -15.20 11.40
CA THR A 23 -0.58 -16.47 11.69
C THR A 23 -0.03 -17.15 12.94
N GLY A 24 1.29 -17.14 13.12
CA GLY A 24 1.94 -17.68 14.33
C GLY A 24 1.59 -16.85 15.57
N TYR A 25 1.55 -15.53 15.45
CA TYR A 25 1.10 -14.63 16.51
C TYR A 25 -0.34 -14.95 16.95
N CYS A 26 -1.25 -15.22 16.02
CA CYS A 26 -2.62 -15.62 16.34
C CYS A 26 -2.70 -16.92 17.15
N GLN A 27 -1.72 -17.83 17.04
CA GLN A 27 -1.69 -19.05 17.87
C GLN A 27 -1.33 -18.76 19.33
N LEU A 28 -0.70 -17.62 19.61
CA LEU A 28 -0.17 -17.26 20.94
C LEU A 28 -1.08 -16.33 21.75
N VAL A 29 -2.12 -15.76 21.13
CA VAL A 29 -3.04 -14.81 21.77
C VAL A 29 -4.47 -15.29 21.66
N ASP A 30 -5.29 -15.02 22.68
CA ASP A 30 -6.71 -15.39 22.66
C ASP A 30 -7.48 -14.58 21.62
N ASN A 31 -7.07 -13.33 21.39
CA ASN A 31 -7.78 -12.39 20.55
C ASN A 31 -6.85 -11.68 19.57
N ALA A 32 -7.21 -11.69 18.29
CA ALA A 32 -6.50 -10.95 17.25
C ALA A 32 -7.48 -10.41 16.21
N ARG A 33 -7.21 -9.21 15.68
CA ARG A 33 -7.98 -8.63 14.56
C ARG A 33 -7.03 -7.98 13.57
N LEU A 34 -7.21 -8.29 12.29
CA LEU A 34 -6.45 -7.73 11.19
C LEU A 34 -7.39 -6.88 10.33
N TYR A 35 -7.03 -5.62 10.18
CA TYR A 35 -7.78 -4.66 9.37
C TYR A 35 -6.97 -4.22 8.15
N CYS A 36 -7.65 -4.12 7.01
CA CYS A 36 -7.13 -3.60 5.75
C CYS A 36 -7.63 -2.17 5.51
N THR A 37 -6.72 -1.27 5.13
CA THR A 37 -7.02 0.15 4.84
C THR A 37 -6.75 0.50 3.38
N ASN A 38 -6.81 -0.47 2.46
CA ASN A 38 -6.52 -0.24 1.04
C ASN A 38 -7.64 0.52 0.30
N ALA A 39 -8.85 0.61 0.86
CA ALA A 39 -9.92 1.40 0.28
C ALA A 39 -9.61 2.90 0.42
N MET A 40 -9.66 3.65 -0.69
CA MET A 40 -9.35 5.10 -0.73
C MET A 40 -10.29 5.97 0.13
N ALA A 41 -11.45 5.45 0.52
CA ALA A 41 -12.39 6.10 1.41
C ALA A 41 -13.22 5.03 2.12
N GLY A 42 -13.29 5.10 3.45
CA GLY A 42 -14.09 4.20 4.26
C GLY A 42 -13.38 3.73 5.54
N PRO A 43 -14.12 3.10 6.46
CA PRO A 43 -13.52 2.50 7.64
C PRO A 43 -12.60 1.34 7.25
N PRO A 44 -11.59 1.02 8.09
CA PRO A 44 -10.78 -0.17 7.91
C PRO A 44 -11.65 -1.43 7.79
N LYS A 45 -11.40 -2.26 6.78
CA LYS A 45 -12.13 -3.52 6.56
C LYS A 45 -11.52 -4.61 7.43
N LEU A 46 -12.30 -5.32 8.22
CA LEU A 46 -11.82 -6.50 8.95
C LEU A 46 -11.58 -7.64 7.94
N ILE A 47 -10.35 -8.14 7.87
CA ILE A 47 -9.94 -9.18 6.90
C ILE A 47 -9.49 -10.49 7.55
N GLY A 48 -9.25 -10.47 8.86
CA GLY A 48 -9.03 -11.67 9.65
C GLY A 48 -9.26 -11.41 11.14
N TRP A 49 -9.79 -12.40 11.85
CA TRP A 49 -9.93 -12.32 13.31
C TRP A 49 -9.83 -13.68 13.99
N LYS A 50 -9.38 -13.66 15.25
CA LYS A 50 -9.39 -14.78 16.18
C LYS A 50 -10.11 -14.34 17.46
N ASP A 51 -10.90 -15.24 18.00
CA ASP A 51 -11.64 -15.06 19.25
C ASP A 51 -11.57 -16.34 20.09
N GLY A 52 -10.94 -16.24 21.26
CA GLY A 52 -10.68 -17.35 22.18
C GLY A 52 -9.87 -18.49 21.55
N ASP A 53 -10.34 -19.73 21.74
CA ASP A 53 -9.69 -20.95 21.25
C ASP A 53 -9.98 -21.26 19.77
N ASN A 54 -10.74 -20.41 19.08
CA ASN A 54 -11.04 -20.61 17.68
C ASN A 54 -9.79 -20.44 16.80
N ASN A 55 -9.79 -21.10 15.64
CA ASN A 55 -8.80 -20.83 14.61
C ASN A 55 -9.00 -19.42 14.02
N LEU A 56 -7.94 -18.87 13.43
CA LEU A 56 -8.02 -17.62 12.67
C LEU A 56 -9.07 -17.76 11.55
N LEU A 57 -10.11 -16.93 11.60
CA LEU A 57 -11.08 -16.79 10.53
C LEU A 57 -10.63 -15.68 9.59
N GLU A 58 -10.61 -15.97 8.30
CA GLU A 58 -10.13 -15.07 7.26
C GLU A 58 -11.10 -15.00 6.08
N ASP A 59 -11.20 -13.83 5.45
CA ASP A 59 -11.80 -13.72 4.11
C ASP A 59 -10.69 -14.09 3.10
N PRO A 60 -10.77 -15.24 2.41
CA PRO A 60 -9.67 -15.70 1.56
C PRO A 60 -9.28 -14.72 0.44
N LYS A 61 -10.24 -13.92 -0.05
CA LYS A 61 -9.96 -12.93 -1.11
C LYS A 61 -9.15 -11.77 -0.57
N GLU A 62 -9.49 -11.30 0.61
CA GLU A 62 -8.82 -10.17 1.26
C GLU A 62 -7.51 -10.59 1.92
N PHE A 63 -7.47 -11.79 2.51
CA PHE A 63 -6.30 -12.33 3.17
C PHE A 63 -5.16 -12.66 2.19
N LYS A 64 -5.48 -12.85 0.90
CA LYS A 64 -4.49 -12.97 -0.18
C LYS A 64 -3.44 -11.84 -0.13
N CYS A 65 -3.84 -10.62 0.24
CA CYS A 65 -2.89 -9.50 0.33
C CYS A 65 -1.78 -9.75 1.37
N LEU A 66 -2.08 -10.46 2.46
CA LEU A 66 -1.09 -10.81 3.49
C LEU A 66 -0.13 -11.89 2.97
N THR A 67 -0.65 -12.86 2.22
CA THR A 67 0.17 -13.87 1.53
C THR A 67 1.12 -13.22 0.52
N ASP A 68 0.61 -12.34 -0.33
CA ASP A 68 1.43 -11.59 -1.29
C ASP A 68 2.50 -10.75 -0.57
N LEU A 69 2.15 -10.10 0.56
CA LEU A 69 3.05 -9.27 1.37
C LEU A 69 4.17 -10.09 2.04
N SER A 70 3.85 -11.28 2.54
CA SER A 70 4.83 -12.19 3.15
C SER A 70 5.88 -12.68 2.15
N ASN A 71 5.51 -12.75 0.87
CA ASN A 71 6.31 -13.30 -0.21
C ASN A 71 7.06 -12.24 -1.04
N LEU A 72 7.03 -10.97 -0.63
CA LEU A 72 7.75 -9.91 -1.33
C LEU A 72 9.27 -10.15 -1.40
N ASN A 73 9.87 -9.76 -2.51
CA ASN A 73 11.32 -9.66 -2.61
C ASN A 73 11.80 -8.35 -1.97
N SER A 74 12.26 -8.41 -0.72
CA SER A 74 12.77 -7.23 0.01
C SER A 74 14.10 -6.67 -0.53
N LYS A 75 14.72 -7.35 -1.49
CA LYS A 75 15.91 -6.89 -2.22
C LYS A 75 15.59 -6.41 -3.63
N ALA A 76 14.30 -6.30 -4.00
CA ALA A 76 13.91 -5.81 -5.31
C ALA A 76 14.37 -4.36 -5.51
N ASP A 77 15.00 -4.11 -6.66
CA ASP A 77 15.37 -2.77 -7.08
C ASP A 77 14.35 -2.18 -8.07
N SER A 78 13.44 -3.02 -8.57
CA SER A 78 12.34 -2.62 -9.45
C SER A 78 11.00 -3.20 -9.00
N ILE A 79 9.91 -2.55 -9.42
CA ILE A 79 8.56 -3.06 -9.11
C ILE A 79 8.32 -4.45 -9.72
N TYR A 80 8.93 -4.74 -10.87
CA TYR A 80 8.83 -6.02 -11.57
C TYR A 80 9.45 -7.18 -10.79
N GLU A 81 10.43 -6.88 -9.94
CA GLU A 81 11.07 -7.87 -9.06
C GLU A 81 10.38 -8.01 -7.70
N LEU A 82 9.52 -7.06 -7.33
CA LEU A 82 8.94 -6.99 -5.98
C LEU A 82 7.97 -8.15 -5.71
N TYR A 83 7.11 -8.45 -6.69
CA TYR A 83 6.07 -9.49 -6.59
C TYR A 83 6.49 -10.78 -7.29
N THR A 84 7.43 -11.52 -6.70
CA THR A 84 8.00 -12.74 -7.30
C THR A 84 6.99 -13.88 -7.49
N HIS A 85 6.03 -14.02 -6.58
CA HIS A 85 5.05 -15.11 -6.59
C HIS A 85 3.74 -14.76 -7.31
N ASN A 86 3.51 -13.47 -7.58
CA ASN A 86 2.28 -12.99 -8.19
C ASN A 86 2.56 -11.78 -9.10
N PRO A 87 3.28 -11.98 -10.22
CA PRO A 87 3.65 -10.89 -11.13
C PRO A 87 2.43 -10.24 -11.82
N GLY A 88 1.29 -10.94 -11.85
CA GLY A 88 0.01 -10.44 -12.35
C GLY A 88 -0.44 -9.16 -11.64
N LEU A 89 -0.09 -8.96 -10.37
CA LEU A 89 -0.42 -7.75 -9.60
C LEU A 89 0.01 -6.45 -10.27
N ILE A 90 1.04 -6.47 -11.12
CA ILE A 90 1.56 -5.30 -11.81
C ILE A 90 0.82 -5.05 -13.14
N LEU A 91 0.41 -6.12 -13.83
CA LEU A 91 -0.02 -6.10 -15.24
C LEU A 91 -1.48 -6.47 -15.47
N GLU A 92 -2.20 -6.92 -14.44
CA GLU A 92 -3.62 -7.23 -14.53
C GLU A 92 -4.46 -5.96 -14.75
N PRO A 93 -5.53 -6.03 -15.56
CA PRO A 93 -6.55 -4.97 -15.62
C PRO A 93 -7.09 -4.67 -14.21
N GLY A 94 -7.31 -3.40 -13.88
CA GLY A 94 -7.67 -2.95 -12.53
C GLY A 94 -6.49 -2.71 -11.59
N SER A 95 -5.25 -3.09 -11.97
CA SER A 95 -4.07 -2.78 -11.17
C SER A 95 -3.69 -1.30 -11.28
N VAL A 96 -3.51 -0.65 -10.13
CA VAL A 96 -3.00 0.74 -10.06
C VAL A 96 -1.62 0.88 -10.73
N TRP A 97 -0.82 -0.19 -10.73
CA TRP A 97 0.47 -0.19 -11.41
C TRP A 97 0.28 -0.01 -12.90
N LYS A 98 -0.56 -0.83 -13.52
CA LYS A 98 -0.85 -0.75 -14.96
C LYS A 98 -1.58 0.53 -15.34
N GLU A 99 -2.65 0.86 -14.62
CA GLU A 99 -3.60 1.89 -15.03
C GLU A 99 -3.11 3.31 -14.73
N ALA A 100 -2.31 3.47 -13.66
CA ALA A 100 -1.82 4.78 -13.24
C ALA A 100 -0.30 4.93 -13.38
N VAL A 101 0.48 3.99 -12.85
CA VAL A 101 1.94 4.17 -12.72
C VAL A 101 2.69 3.90 -14.02
N LEU A 102 2.34 2.83 -14.73
CA LEU A 102 2.94 2.38 -15.99
C LEU A 102 2.21 2.94 -17.22
N SER A 103 1.12 3.67 -17.03
CA SER A 103 0.34 4.26 -18.11
C SER A 103 1.17 5.24 -18.95
N PRO A 104 1.20 5.10 -20.30
CA PRO A 104 1.89 6.04 -21.18
C PRO A 104 1.38 7.49 -21.06
N ALA A 105 0.15 7.68 -20.59
CA ALA A 105 -0.43 9.00 -20.38
C ALA A 105 0.11 9.69 -19.10
N ARG A 106 0.71 8.95 -18.16
CA ARG A 106 1.15 9.44 -16.85
C ARG A 106 1.99 10.72 -16.91
N PRO A 107 3.02 10.86 -17.77
CA PRO A 107 3.82 12.08 -17.82
C PRO A 107 3.00 13.33 -18.20
N SER A 108 2.03 13.16 -19.10
CA SER A 108 1.14 14.27 -19.52
C SER A 108 0.19 14.68 -18.39
N ILE A 109 -0.36 13.70 -17.66
CA ILE A 109 -1.26 13.92 -16.51
C ILE A 109 -0.48 14.60 -15.38
N GLN A 110 0.70 14.10 -15.04
CA GLN A 110 1.55 14.69 -13.99
C GLN A 110 1.96 16.13 -14.32
N ARG A 111 2.23 16.45 -15.59
CA ARG A 111 2.53 17.82 -16.02
C ARG A 111 1.34 18.76 -15.82
N LYS A 112 0.14 18.33 -16.22
CA LYS A 112 -1.10 19.09 -16.00
C LYS A 112 -1.37 19.27 -14.50
N LEU A 113 -1.27 18.20 -13.72
CA LEU A 113 -1.47 18.25 -12.26
C LEU A 113 -0.48 19.21 -11.60
N LYS A 114 0.80 19.15 -11.96
CA LYS A 114 1.82 20.08 -11.46
C LYS A 114 1.47 21.53 -11.79
N ALA A 115 1.06 21.81 -13.03
CA ALA A 115 0.66 23.17 -13.42
C ALA A 115 -0.56 23.66 -12.64
N CYS A 116 -1.56 22.81 -12.41
CA CYS A 116 -2.73 23.15 -11.59
C CYS A 116 -2.35 23.44 -10.14
N ILE A 117 -1.54 22.58 -9.51
CA ILE A 117 -1.05 22.77 -8.14
C ILE A 117 -0.27 24.08 -8.03
N GLN A 118 0.66 24.34 -8.95
CA GLN A 118 1.44 25.59 -8.96
C GLN A 118 0.56 26.83 -9.09
N ARG A 119 -0.50 26.79 -9.92
CA ARG A 119 -1.45 27.90 -10.03
C ARG A 119 -2.19 28.13 -8.71
N ILE A 120 -2.64 27.07 -8.05
CA ILE A 120 -3.33 27.16 -6.75
C ILE A 120 -2.37 27.75 -5.69
N GLU A 121 -1.15 27.22 -5.60
CA GLU A 121 -0.14 27.68 -4.64
C GLU A 121 0.22 29.17 -4.83
N ILE A 122 0.37 29.62 -6.09
CA ILE A 122 0.62 31.05 -6.39
C ILE A 122 -0.58 31.91 -5.99
N SER A 123 -1.80 31.48 -6.34
CA SER A 123 -3.02 32.23 -5.99
C SER A 123 -3.23 32.33 -4.47
N SER A 124 -2.87 31.30 -3.70
CA SER A 124 -2.91 31.38 -2.23
C SER A 124 -1.89 32.35 -1.65
N ILE A 125 -0.67 32.42 -2.20
CA ILE A 125 0.36 33.36 -1.73
C ILE A 125 -0.08 34.81 -1.99
N THR A 126 -0.64 35.10 -3.15
CA THR A 126 -1.09 36.46 -3.48
C THR A 126 -2.29 36.93 -2.64
N ALA A 127 -3.08 36.00 -2.09
CA ALA A 127 -4.20 36.32 -1.21
C ALA A 127 -3.73 36.65 0.22
N ASP A 128 -2.69 35.96 0.70
CA ASP A 128 -2.09 36.21 2.02
C ASP A 128 -1.25 37.50 2.06
N GLU A 129 -0.65 37.92 0.93
CA GLU A 129 0.11 39.20 0.84
C GLU A 129 -0.76 40.46 0.75
N LEU A 130 -2.07 40.32 0.49
CA LEU A 130 -3.05 41.41 0.41
C LEU A 130 -3.96 41.50 1.65
N SER A 131 -3.74 40.63 2.63
CA SER A 131 -4.39 40.59 3.95
C SER A 131 -3.56 41.29 5.02
#